data_AF-A0A1F2R8C4-F1
#
_entry.id   AF-A0A1F2R8C4-F1
#
_cell.length_a   1.000
_cell.length_b   1.000
_cell.length_c   1.000
_cell.angle_alpha   90.00
_cell.angle_beta   90.00
_cell.angle_gamma   90.00
#
_symmetry.space_group_name_H-M   'P 1'
#
loop_
_entity.id
_entity.type
_entity.pdbx_description
1 polymer ?
#
loop_
_entity_poly.entity_id
_entity_poly.type
_entity_poly.pdbx_seq_one_letter_code
_entity_poly.pdbx_strand_id
1 'polypeptide(L)'
;MAVVALGLWRPAAHAQTSAAVEFRVLATSKTSTMEKELNEAAEAGFRFQAVMGGDTAFGGNEVVAVISRSGASRGRYAYELLATSKTSTMQKELQEAADAGFEYRGQTVFKSVFGGDEVVCILERDKDAPIQAFEYKLVATSKTGTLQKELLEVGSAGYQMVGMTVSKTAIGGKELVAITRRARTP
;
A
#
# COMPACT_ATOMS: atom_id res chain seq x y z
N MET A 1 -43.99 -40.41 41.19
CA MET A 1 -43.26 -39.14 41.35
C MET A 1 -41.87 -39.33 40.77
N ALA A 2 -41.60 -38.80 39.57
CA ALA A 2 -40.29 -38.85 38.94
C ALA A 2 -39.87 -37.40 38.66
N VAL A 3 -38.79 -36.96 39.30
CA VAL A 3 -38.26 -35.60 39.22
C VAL A 3 -37.41 -35.49 37.96
N VAL A 4 -37.80 -34.57 37.07
CA VAL A 4 -37.05 -34.18 35.88
C VAL A 4 -35.87 -33.31 36.32
N ALA A 5 -34.64 -33.77 36.05
CA ALA A 5 -33.45 -32.93 36.19
C ALA A 5 -33.24 -32.17 34.87
N LEU A 6 -33.69 -30.91 34.82
CA LEU A 6 -33.36 -29.98 33.73
C LEU A 6 -31.90 -29.56 33.90
N GLY A 7 -31.00 -30.15 33.11
CA GLY A 7 -29.62 -29.72 32.99
C GLY A 7 -29.56 -28.33 32.35
N LEU A 8 -29.14 -27.32 33.10
CA LEU A 8 -28.89 -25.97 32.59
C LEU A 8 -27.68 -25.98 31.66
N TRP A 9 -27.91 -26.00 30.35
CA TRP A 9 -26.89 -25.67 29.36
C TRP A 9 -26.56 -24.17 29.47
N ARG A 10 -25.37 -23.84 30.00
CA ARG A 10 -24.81 -22.49 29.91
C ARG A 10 -24.01 -22.40 28.60
N PRO A 11 -24.38 -21.55 27.62
CA PRO A 11 -23.47 -21.28 26.54
C PRO A 11 -22.24 -20.59 27.14
N ALA A 12 -21.05 -21.15 26.90
CA ALA A 12 -19.81 -20.45 27.18
C ALA A 12 -19.74 -19.24 26.24
N ALA A 13 -20.05 -18.06 26.78
CA ALA A 13 -19.74 -16.80 26.14
C ALA A 13 -18.21 -16.73 26.04
N HIS A 14 -17.68 -17.05 24.86
CA HIS A 14 -16.28 -16.79 24.56
C HIS A 14 -16.13 -15.28 24.48
N ALA A 15 -15.68 -14.67 25.56
CA ALA A 15 -15.17 -13.31 25.51
C ALA A 15 -14.00 -13.33 24.51
N GLN A 16 -14.23 -12.82 23.31
CA GLN A 16 -13.18 -12.62 22.33
C GLN A 16 -12.31 -11.49 22.87
N THR A 17 -11.30 -11.84 23.65
CA THR A 17 -10.27 -10.89 24.08
C THR A 17 -9.65 -10.34 22.80
N SER A 18 -10.01 -9.11 22.44
CA SER A 18 -9.40 -8.44 21.29
C SER A 18 -7.90 -8.41 21.53
N ALA A 19 -7.13 -9.11 20.69
CA ALA A 19 -5.69 -9.08 20.79
C ALA A 19 -5.22 -7.62 20.69
N ALA A 20 -4.37 -7.20 21.63
CA ALA A 20 -3.84 -5.85 21.61
C ALA A 20 -3.11 -5.59 20.29
N VAL A 21 -3.34 -4.41 19.71
CA VAL A 21 -2.67 -3.95 18.49
C VAL A 21 -1.43 -3.18 18.91
N GLU A 22 -0.26 -3.63 18.51
CA GLU A 22 1.00 -2.92 18.68
C GLU A 22 1.26 -2.11 17.41
N PHE A 23 1.48 -0.79 17.57
CA PHE A 23 1.89 0.10 16.48
C PHE A 23 3.37 0.45 16.60
N ARG A 24 4.04 0.61 15.46
CA ARG A 24 5.39 1.18 15.35
C ARG A 24 5.44 2.20 14.23
N VAL A 25 6.41 3.10 14.33
CA VAL A 25 6.70 4.12 13.34
C VAL A 25 8.11 3.89 12.81
N LEU A 26 8.24 3.84 11.49
CA LEU A 26 9.50 3.85 10.76
C LEU A 26 9.68 5.22 10.13
N ALA A 27 10.87 5.80 10.19
CA ALA A 27 11.16 7.12 9.63
C ALA A 27 12.55 7.16 9.01
N THR A 28 12.65 7.51 7.73
CA THR A 28 13.92 7.64 7.01
C THR A 28 13.79 8.51 5.77
N SER A 29 14.90 9.10 5.32
CA SER A 29 15.00 9.86 4.07
C SER A 29 15.40 9.01 2.86
N LYS A 30 15.58 7.69 3.03
CA LYS A 30 16.04 6.78 1.97
C LYS A 30 15.00 5.69 1.69
N THR A 31 14.54 5.61 0.45
CA THR A 31 13.61 4.57 -0.03
C THR A 31 14.13 3.15 0.26
N SER A 32 15.40 2.87 -0.02
CA SER A 32 15.99 1.55 0.21
C SER A 32 16.09 1.19 1.70
N THR A 33 16.31 2.17 2.57
CA THR A 33 16.26 1.97 4.02
C THR A 33 14.83 1.66 4.46
N MET A 34 13.83 2.39 3.95
CA MET A 34 12.42 2.15 4.28
C MET A 34 11.97 0.76 3.83
N GLU A 35 12.36 0.32 2.63
CA GLU A 35 12.06 -1.04 2.15
C GLU A 35 12.66 -2.11 3.06
N LYS A 36 13.94 -1.95 3.42
CA LYS A 36 14.62 -2.87 4.34
C LYS A 36 13.91 -2.93 5.68
N GLU A 37 13.62 -1.80 6.30
CA GLU A 37 12.97 -1.73 7.63
C GLU A 37 11.54 -2.30 7.59
N LEU A 38 10.79 -2.06 6.51
CA LEU A 38 9.47 -2.65 6.33
C LEU A 38 9.55 -4.18 6.24
N ASN A 39 10.53 -4.74 5.51
CA ASN A 39 10.72 -6.18 5.43
C ASN A 39 11.19 -6.78 6.76
N GLU A 40 12.12 -6.14 7.47
CA GLU A 40 12.54 -6.57 8.82
C GLU A 40 11.35 -6.59 9.79
N ALA A 41 10.50 -5.58 9.73
CA ALA A 41 9.30 -5.54 10.55
C ALA A 41 8.24 -6.56 10.08
N ALA A 42 8.15 -6.84 8.78
CA ALA A 42 7.30 -7.87 8.22
C ALA A 42 7.64 -9.24 8.80
N GLU A 43 8.93 -9.58 8.86
CA GLU A 43 9.42 -10.82 9.48
C GLU A 43 9.06 -10.91 10.98
N ALA A 44 9.01 -9.76 11.66
CA ALA A 44 8.55 -9.66 13.05
C ALA A 44 7.01 -9.66 13.23
N GLY A 45 6.26 -9.85 12.13
CA GLY A 45 4.79 -9.94 12.11
C GLY A 45 4.06 -8.61 11.92
N PHE A 46 4.77 -7.49 11.75
CA PHE A 46 4.13 -6.21 11.48
C PHE A 46 3.65 -6.11 10.03
N ARG A 47 2.54 -5.41 9.85
CA ARG A 47 2.00 -5.05 8.53
C ARG A 47 1.89 -3.56 8.37
N PHE A 48 2.27 -3.08 7.19
CA PHE A 48 2.09 -1.72 6.74
C PHE A 48 0.63 -1.24 6.89
N GLN A 49 0.45 -0.02 7.41
CA GLN A 49 -0.86 0.61 7.60
C GLN A 49 -0.99 1.90 6.79
N ALA A 50 -0.01 2.80 6.92
CA ALA A 50 -0.06 4.11 6.30
C ALA A 50 1.34 4.67 6.09
N VAL A 51 1.49 5.57 5.12
CA VAL A 51 2.72 6.31 4.85
C VAL A 51 2.40 7.78 4.67
N MET A 52 3.33 8.63 5.10
CA MET A 52 3.38 10.05 4.78
C MET A 52 4.81 10.41 4.42
N GLY A 53 4.97 11.35 3.51
CA GLY A 53 6.25 11.90 3.10
C GLY A 53 6.14 13.42 3.12
N GLY A 54 7.25 14.09 3.40
CA GLY A 54 7.29 15.55 3.45
C GLY A 54 8.18 16.06 4.57
N ASP A 55 8.10 17.35 4.82
CA ASP A 55 8.90 18.01 5.84
C ASP A 55 8.27 17.76 7.23
N THR A 56 8.94 16.95 8.06
CA THR A 56 8.56 16.73 9.46
C THR A 56 9.16 17.81 10.36
N ALA A 57 8.48 18.13 11.47
CA ALA A 57 8.86 19.26 12.35
C ALA A 57 10.28 19.17 12.93
N PHE A 58 10.87 17.97 12.99
CA PHE A 58 12.19 17.75 13.60
C PHE A 58 13.19 16.98 12.71
N GLY A 59 12.74 16.32 11.63
CA GLY A 59 13.60 15.47 10.79
C GLY A 59 13.82 15.98 9.36
N GLY A 60 13.17 17.07 8.96
CA GLY A 60 13.25 17.56 7.59
C GLY A 60 12.51 16.63 6.62
N ASN A 61 13.08 16.40 5.43
CA ASN A 61 12.39 15.64 4.38
C ASN A 61 12.52 14.12 4.59
N GLU A 62 11.45 13.50 5.05
CA GLU A 62 11.44 12.08 5.44
C GLU A 62 10.19 11.36 4.94
N VAL A 63 10.31 10.04 4.82
CA VAL A 63 9.20 9.11 4.73
C VAL A 63 8.93 8.54 6.12
N VAL A 64 7.69 8.66 6.56
CA VAL A 64 7.21 8.11 7.82
C VAL A 64 6.16 7.05 7.52
N ALA A 65 6.40 5.81 7.95
CA ALA A 65 5.46 4.69 7.80
C ALA A 65 4.96 4.22 9.17
N VAL A 66 3.65 3.96 9.25
CA VAL A 66 3.02 3.31 10.40
C VAL A 66 2.82 1.84 10.06
N ILE A 67 3.25 0.97 10.97
CA ILE A 67 3.06 -0.47 10.88
C ILE A 67 2.35 -0.97 12.14
N SER A 68 1.61 -2.07 12.02
CA SER A 68 0.90 -2.64 13.15
C SER A 68 0.93 -4.17 13.15
N ARG A 69 0.80 -4.78 14.32
CA ARG A 69 0.52 -6.20 14.46
C ARG A 69 -0.54 -6.45 15.53
N SER A 70 -1.37 -7.45 15.31
CA SER A 70 -2.33 -7.94 16.31
C SER A 70 -1.84 -9.25 16.91
N GLY A 71 -1.58 -9.25 18.22
CA GLY A 71 -1.06 -10.44 18.91
C GLY A 71 0.25 -10.99 18.34
N ALA A 72 0.55 -12.26 18.62
CA ALA A 72 1.68 -12.96 18.04
C ALA A 72 1.37 -13.35 16.59
N SER A 73 1.81 -12.52 15.65
CA SER A 73 1.73 -12.78 14.20
C SER A 73 3.09 -13.16 13.66
N ARG A 74 3.10 -14.06 12.66
CA ARG A 74 4.32 -14.52 11.99
C ARG A 74 4.65 -13.66 10.77
N GLY A 75 5.89 -13.75 10.30
CA GLY A 75 6.30 -13.18 9.02
C GLY A 75 5.46 -13.71 7.85
N ARG A 76 4.73 -12.80 7.20
CA ARG A 76 3.80 -13.12 6.09
C ARG A 76 3.99 -12.23 4.88
N TYR A 77 4.27 -10.95 5.11
CA TYR A 77 4.35 -9.97 4.03
C TYR A 77 5.80 -9.77 3.58
N ALA A 78 5.97 -9.41 2.31
CA ALA A 78 7.20 -8.86 1.76
C ALA A 78 6.86 -7.50 1.13
N TYR A 79 7.80 -6.56 1.16
CA TYR A 79 7.61 -5.22 0.62
C TYR A 79 8.64 -4.86 -0.45
N GLU A 80 8.19 -4.12 -1.45
CA GLU A 80 9.02 -3.52 -2.49
C GLU A 80 8.62 -2.05 -2.64
N LEU A 81 9.60 -1.14 -2.69
CA LEU A 81 9.35 0.29 -2.82
C LEU A 81 9.87 0.80 -4.17
N LEU A 82 8.95 1.36 -4.95
CA LEU A 82 9.26 1.96 -6.25
C LEU A 82 9.35 3.47 -6.09
N ALA A 83 10.52 4.06 -6.32
CA ALA A 83 10.73 5.51 -6.34
C ALA A 83 10.93 6.01 -7.75
N THR A 84 10.05 6.89 -8.22
CA THR A 84 10.06 7.35 -9.61
C THR A 84 9.57 8.78 -9.77
N SER A 85 10.15 9.45 -10.76
CA SER A 85 9.84 10.85 -11.12
C SER A 85 9.07 10.96 -12.44
N LYS A 86 8.87 9.84 -13.16
CA LYS A 86 8.20 9.80 -14.47
C LYS A 86 7.05 8.82 -14.44
N THR A 87 5.87 9.29 -14.85
CA THR A 87 4.64 8.50 -14.87
C THR A 87 4.74 7.23 -15.74
N SER A 88 5.40 7.30 -16.91
CA SER A 88 5.59 6.13 -17.79
C SER A 88 6.49 5.07 -17.16
N THR A 89 7.55 5.50 -16.47
CA THR A 89 8.42 4.62 -15.69
C THR A 89 7.62 3.97 -14.54
N MET A 90 6.81 4.75 -13.83
CA MET A 90 5.95 4.26 -12.74
C MET A 90 5.00 3.14 -13.19
N GLN A 91 4.32 3.30 -14.34
CA GLN A 91 3.44 2.23 -14.84
C GLN A 91 4.20 0.95 -15.14
N LYS A 92 5.38 1.07 -15.76
CA LYS A 92 6.22 -0.08 -16.10
C LYS A 92 6.69 -0.80 -14.84
N GLU A 93 7.25 -0.07 -13.88
CA GLU A 93 7.75 -0.64 -12.62
C GLU A 93 6.63 -1.28 -11.80
N LEU A 94 5.46 -0.64 -11.71
CA LEU A 94 4.28 -1.24 -11.08
C LEU A 94 3.86 -2.54 -11.77
N GLN A 95 3.96 -2.61 -13.10
CA GLN A 95 3.62 -3.82 -13.84
C GLN A 95 4.66 -4.93 -13.60
N GLU A 96 5.95 -4.61 -13.60
CA GLU A 96 7.03 -5.56 -13.31
C GLU A 96 6.89 -6.16 -11.90
N ALA A 97 6.62 -5.32 -10.90
CA ALA A 97 6.38 -5.77 -9.53
C ALA A 97 5.08 -6.60 -9.41
N ALA A 98 4.02 -6.24 -10.14
CA ALA A 98 2.79 -7.01 -10.20
C ALA A 98 3.00 -8.42 -10.80
N ASP A 99 3.82 -8.51 -11.84
CA ASP A 99 4.20 -9.79 -12.45
C ASP A 99 5.05 -10.66 -11.47
N ALA A 100 5.75 -10.03 -10.51
CA ALA A 100 6.43 -10.68 -9.38
C ALA A 100 5.51 -10.98 -8.16
N GLY A 101 4.24 -10.60 -8.24
CA GLY A 101 3.20 -10.85 -7.23
C GLY A 101 3.09 -9.79 -6.15
N PHE A 102 3.69 -8.61 -6.33
CA PHE A 102 3.51 -7.48 -5.44
C PHE A 102 2.28 -6.66 -5.83
N GLU A 103 1.56 -6.18 -4.82
CA GLU A 103 0.36 -5.38 -4.98
C GLU A 103 0.56 -3.97 -4.43
N TYR A 104 0.04 -2.97 -5.14
CA TYR A 104 -0.02 -1.61 -4.64
C TYR A 104 -0.72 -1.55 -3.27
N ARG A 105 -0.05 -0.95 -2.28
CA ARG A 105 -0.55 -0.84 -0.91
C ARG A 105 -0.67 0.59 -0.41
N GLY A 106 0.20 1.48 -0.86
CA GLY A 106 0.17 2.89 -0.51
C GLY A 106 1.20 3.68 -1.30
N GLN A 107 1.20 4.99 -1.13
CA GLN A 107 2.19 5.85 -1.77
C GLN A 107 2.38 7.13 -1.00
N THR A 108 3.51 7.78 -1.26
CA THR A 108 3.77 9.14 -0.81
C THR A 108 4.60 9.91 -1.83
N VAL A 109 4.72 11.22 -1.64
CA VAL A 109 5.64 12.09 -2.37
C VAL A 109 6.60 12.73 -1.38
N PHE A 110 7.89 12.70 -1.67
CA PHE A 110 8.88 13.44 -0.90
C PHE A 110 10.03 13.93 -1.80
N LYS A 111 10.90 14.78 -1.26
CA LYS A 111 12.03 15.31 -2.02
C LYS A 111 13.17 14.31 -2.01
N SER A 112 13.65 13.96 -3.19
CA SER A 112 14.85 13.13 -3.29
C SER A 112 16.07 13.84 -2.72
N VAL A 113 17.05 13.04 -2.29
CA VAL A 113 18.36 13.54 -1.84
C VAL A 113 19.10 14.31 -2.96
N PHE A 114 18.75 14.04 -4.21
CA PHE A 114 19.32 14.70 -5.40
C PHE A 114 18.49 15.90 -5.90
N GLY A 115 17.43 16.25 -5.18
CA GLY A 115 16.52 17.34 -5.52
C GLY A 115 15.35 16.92 -6.40
N GLY A 116 14.19 17.53 -6.14
CA GLY A 116 12.94 17.29 -6.86
C GLY A 116 12.03 16.28 -6.16
N ASP A 117 10.73 16.40 -6.45
CA ASP A 117 9.71 15.50 -5.90
C ASP A 117 9.77 14.13 -6.58
N GLU A 118 9.80 13.07 -5.77
CA GLU A 118 9.71 11.68 -6.19
C GLU A 118 8.46 11.05 -5.59
N VAL A 119 7.73 10.30 -6.42
CA VAL A 119 6.63 9.46 -5.96
C VAL A 119 7.23 8.14 -5.50
N VAL A 120 6.90 7.72 -4.29
CA VAL A 120 7.25 6.41 -3.76
C VAL A 120 6.00 5.58 -3.57
N CYS A 121 5.88 4.49 -4.32
CA CYS A 121 4.85 3.49 -4.15
C CYS A 121 5.37 2.39 -3.22
N ILE A 122 4.57 2.01 -2.23
CA ILE A 122 4.81 0.86 -1.36
C ILE A 122 3.96 -0.29 -1.89
N LEU A 123 4.62 -1.38 -2.25
CA LEU A 123 3.99 -2.60 -2.71
C LEU A 123 4.13 -3.69 -1.66
N GLU A 124 3.11 -4.54 -1.54
CA GLU A 124 3.05 -5.63 -0.57
C GLU A 124 2.76 -6.93 -1.31
N ARG A 125 3.52 -7.98 -1.00
CA ARG A 125 3.22 -9.35 -1.42
C ARG A 125 2.92 -10.18 -0.19
N ASP A 126 1.84 -10.95 -0.26
CA ASP A 126 1.50 -11.96 0.72
C ASP A 126 2.16 -13.30 0.36
N LYS A 127 3.10 -13.77 1.17
CA LYS A 127 3.85 -15.01 0.92
C LYS A 127 2.99 -16.27 1.06
N ASP A 128 1.84 -16.16 1.72
CA ASP A 128 0.92 -17.28 1.97
C ASP A 128 -0.26 -17.34 1.00
N ALA A 129 -0.44 -16.31 0.17
CA ALA A 129 -1.52 -16.24 -0.80
C ALA A 129 -1.03 -16.63 -2.21
N PRO A 130 -1.92 -17.19 -3.06
CA PRO A 130 -1.61 -17.34 -4.47
C PRO A 130 -1.35 -15.96 -5.10
N ILE A 131 -0.39 -15.91 -6.02
CA ILE A 131 -0.10 -14.68 -6.76
C ILE A 131 -1.33 -14.32 -7.59
N GLN A 132 -1.93 -13.16 -7.28
CA GLN A 132 -2.94 -12.54 -8.13
C GLN A 132 -2.25 -11.65 -9.14
N ALA A 133 -2.29 -12.03 -10.41
CA ALA A 133 -1.79 -11.18 -11.48
C ALA A 133 -2.67 -9.93 -11.59
N PHE A 134 -2.04 -8.76 -11.58
CA PHE A 134 -2.69 -7.48 -11.84
C PHE A 134 -2.12 -6.82 -13.09
N GLU A 135 -3.00 -6.14 -13.82
CA GLU A 135 -2.61 -5.22 -14.87
C GLU A 135 -2.80 -3.79 -14.36
N TYR A 136 -1.73 -2.99 -14.41
CA TYR A 136 -1.77 -1.58 -13.99
C TYR A 136 -1.94 -0.64 -15.18
N LYS A 137 -2.79 0.37 -15.00
CA LYS A 137 -2.96 1.48 -15.95
C LYS A 137 -2.98 2.80 -15.19
N LEU A 138 -2.11 3.71 -15.58
CA LEU A 138 -2.04 5.06 -15.00
C LEU A 138 -2.82 6.02 -15.88
N VAL A 139 -3.71 6.79 -15.27
CA VAL A 139 -4.45 7.86 -15.91
C VAL A 139 -3.86 9.17 -15.43
N ALA A 140 -3.16 9.88 -16.31
CA ALA A 140 -2.46 11.11 -15.98
C ALA A 140 -3.05 12.29 -16.75
N THR A 141 -3.34 13.39 -16.03
CA THR A 141 -3.86 14.61 -16.64
C THR A 141 -3.33 15.86 -15.95
N SER A 142 -3.02 16.88 -16.76
CA SER A 142 -2.75 18.24 -16.28
C SER A 142 -4.03 19.07 -16.07
N LYS A 143 -5.20 18.54 -16.46
CA LYS A 143 -6.51 19.20 -16.35
C LYS A 143 -7.49 18.30 -15.60
N THR A 144 -7.77 18.61 -14.34
CA THR A 144 -8.71 17.84 -13.51
C THR A 144 -10.10 17.67 -14.15
N GLY A 145 -10.53 18.60 -15.00
CA GLY A 145 -11.79 18.52 -15.74
C GLY A 145 -11.89 17.36 -16.74
N THR A 146 -10.79 16.75 -17.19
CA THR A 146 -10.83 15.55 -18.05
C THR A 146 -10.74 14.24 -17.28
N LEU A 147 -10.28 14.28 -16.01
CA LEU A 147 -10.02 13.09 -15.23
C LEU A 147 -11.25 12.20 -15.07
N GLN A 148 -12.43 12.79 -14.83
CA GLN A 148 -13.66 12.02 -14.68
C GLN A 148 -13.94 11.16 -15.93
N LYS A 149 -13.80 11.74 -17.13
CA LYS A 149 -14.03 11.02 -18.38
C LYS A 149 -13.04 9.86 -18.54
N GLU A 150 -11.77 10.11 -18.29
CA GLU A 150 -10.70 9.10 -18.42
C GLU A 150 -10.85 7.98 -17.37
N LEU A 151 -11.26 8.31 -16.14
CA LEU A 151 -11.56 7.33 -15.10
C LEU A 151 -12.78 6.48 -15.45
N LEU A 152 -13.82 7.06 -16.05
CA LEU A 152 -14.99 6.31 -16.53
C LEU A 152 -14.61 5.31 -17.64
N GLU A 153 -13.69 5.69 -18.53
CA GLU A 153 -13.19 4.82 -19.59
C GLU A 153 -12.45 3.60 -19.02
N VAL A 154 -11.49 3.81 -18.10
CA VAL A 154 -10.76 2.69 -17.49
C VAL A 154 -11.65 1.87 -16.55
N GLY A 155 -12.60 2.51 -15.84
CA GLY A 155 -13.60 1.82 -15.03
C GLY A 155 -14.48 0.89 -15.87
N SER A 156 -14.91 1.34 -17.05
CA SER A 156 -15.66 0.51 -18.01
C SER A 156 -14.85 -0.67 -18.54
N ALA A 157 -13.52 -0.56 -18.56
CA ALA A 157 -12.58 -1.64 -18.89
C ALA A 157 -12.24 -2.55 -17.69
N GLY A 158 -12.91 -2.36 -16.54
CA GLY A 158 -12.77 -3.18 -15.34
C GLY A 158 -11.65 -2.76 -14.39
N TYR A 159 -11.01 -1.60 -14.60
CA TYR A 159 -10.00 -1.11 -13.68
C TYR A 159 -10.62 -0.46 -12.45
N GLN A 160 -9.99 -0.70 -11.30
CA GLN A 160 -10.30 -0.10 -10.02
C GLN A 160 -9.20 0.90 -9.66
N MET A 161 -9.58 2.08 -9.18
CA MET A 161 -8.62 3.05 -8.66
C MET A 161 -8.09 2.58 -7.31
N VAL A 162 -6.77 2.62 -7.15
CA VAL A 162 -6.07 2.20 -5.91
C VAL A 162 -5.25 3.30 -5.28
N GLY A 163 -4.85 4.32 -6.04
CA GLY A 163 -4.06 5.44 -5.54
C GLY A 163 -4.18 6.67 -6.44
N MET A 164 -3.76 7.82 -5.92
CA MET A 164 -3.72 9.07 -6.67
C MET A 164 -2.60 9.97 -6.17
N THR A 165 -1.71 10.40 -7.06
CA THR A 165 -0.54 11.25 -6.73
C THR A 165 -0.47 12.46 -7.65
N VAL A 166 0.37 13.43 -7.29
CA VAL A 166 0.90 14.41 -8.23
C VAL A 166 2.28 13.94 -8.70
N SER A 167 2.54 14.04 -10.00
CA SER A 167 3.81 13.71 -10.63
C SER A 167 4.26 14.84 -11.56
N LYS A 168 5.39 14.65 -12.24
CA LYS A 168 5.88 15.54 -13.30
C LYS A 168 5.61 14.92 -14.67
N THR A 169 5.03 15.73 -15.54
CA THR A 169 4.93 15.46 -16.99
C THR A 169 6.32 15.34 -17.61
N ALA A 170 6.41 14.69 -18.77
CA ALA A 170 7.65 14.55 -19.53
C ALA A 170 8.34 15.89 -19.90
N ILE A 171 7.58 17.00 -19.93
CA ILE A 171 8.08 18.35 -20.25
C ILE A 171 8.21 19.27 -19.00
N GLY A 172 8.09 18.73 -17.79
CA GLY A 172 8.38 19.44 -16.54
C GLY A 172 7.21 20.16 -15.85
N GLY A 173 5.99 20.08 -16.38
CA GLY A 173 4.76 20.52 -15.70
C GLY A 173 4.24 19.50 -14.67
N LYS A 174 3.35 19.90 -13.76
CA LYS A 174 2.69 19.00 -12.80
C LYS A 174 1.50 18.29 -13.45
N GLU A 175 1.29 17.03 -13.09
CA GLU A 175 0.11 16.26 -13.49
C GLU A 175 -0.47 15.48 -12.31
N LEU A 176 -1.78 15.32 -12.32
CA LEU A 176 -2.48 14.40 -11.42
C LEU A 176 -2.45 13.02 -12.06
N VAL A 177 -2.05 12.00 -11.31
CA VAL A 177 -1.96 10.62 -11.76
C VAL A 177 -2.84 9.76 -10.88
N ALA A 178 -3.89 9.18 -11.47
CA ALA A 178 -4.65 8.10 -10.84
C ALA A 178 -4.00 6.76 -11.19
N ILE A 179 -3.72 5.96 -10.17
CA ILE A 179 -3.20 4.60 -10.29
C ILE A 179 -4.40 3.67 -10.26
N THR A 180 -4.55 2.88 -11.32
CA THR A 180 -5.64 1.91 -11.44
C THR A 180 -5.10 0.53 -11.72
N ARG A 181 -5.82 -0.51 -11.29
CA ARG A 181 -5.48 -1.90 -11.55
C ARG A 181 -6.71 -2.73 -11.85
N ARG A 182 -6.54 -3.84 -12.56
CA ARG A 182 -7.54 -4.91 -12.67
C ARG A 182 -6.87 -6.26 -12.50
N ALA A 183 -7.61 -7.25 -11.99
CA ALA A 183 -7.13 -8.62 -12.00
C ALA A 183 -6.94 -9.08 -13.46
N ARG A 184 -5.77 -9.64 -13.78
CA ARG A 184 -5.54 -10.32 -15.06
C ARG A 184 -6.25 -11.68 -14.96
N THR A 185 -7.22 -11.91 -15.85
CA THR A 185 -7.84 -13.23 -15.97
C THR A 185 -6.78 -14.17 -16.57
N PRO A 186 -6.58 -15.38 -16.02
CA PRO A 186 -5.62 -16.35 -16.57
C PRO A 186 -5.91 -16.72 -18.02
#